data_AF-A0A7S2YHE6-F1
#
_entry.id   AF-A0A7S2YHE6-F1
#
_cell.length_a   1.000
_cell.length_b   1.000
_cell.length_c   1.000
_cell.angle_alpha   90.00
_cell.angle_beta   90.00
_cell.angle_gamma   90.00
#
_symmetry.space_group_name_H-M   'P 1'
#
loop_
_entity.id
_entity.type
_entity.pdbx_description
1 polymer ?
#
loop_
_entity_poly.entity_id
_entity_poly.type
_entity_poly.pdbx_seq_one_letter_code
_entity_poly.pdbx_strand_id
1 'polypeptide(L)'
;GEYSALCFADAISFADGVKITKARGEAMQAAADAVDTGMVSVIGLGKDKVAALCEMASEQSGESIQIANFLCNGNYAVSGATVACEKVGELAKPEFKARMTVKLAVAGAFHTDFMSPAVSALEEVLGGVEIQKPRIPVISNVDAKAHSDPAAIKKLLATQVTSPVLWENTMDLMLSSGFEEAFELGPGKVTAGILRRFDKSAKCTNVEV
;
A
#
# COMPACT_ATOMS: atom_id res chain seq x y z
N GLY A 1 -0.48 8.81 -1.44
CA GLY A 1 -1.29 8.89 -0.22
C GLY A 1 -0.50 9.47 0.94
N GLU A 2 0.36 8.68 1.58
CA GLU A 2 1.04 9.06 2.83
C GLU A 2 1.89 10.34 2.72
N TYR A 3 2.66 10.51 1.63
CA TYR A 3 3.40 11.76 1.38
C TYR A 3 2.51 13.00 1.29
N SER A 4 1.33 12.87 0.65
CA SER A 4 0.33 13.94 0.58
C SER A 4 -0.24 14.25 1.96
N ALA A 5 -0.47 13.22 2.79
CA ALA A 5 -0.91 13.40 4.17
C ALA A 5 0.14 14.12 5.02
N LEU A 6 1.43 13.81 4.84
CA LEU A 6 2.53 14.51 5.51
C LEU A 6 2.67 15.97 5.04
N CYS A 7 2.48 16.23 3.74
CA CYS A 7 2.44 17.60 3.22
C CYS A 7 1.27 18.38 3.81
N PHE A 8 0.07 17.76 3.82
CA PHE A 8 -1.09 18.37 4.46
C PHE A 8 -0.81 18.63 5.93
N ALA A 9 -0.15 17.72 6.64
CA ALA A 9 0.20 17.85 8.05
C ALA A 9 1.33 18.83 8.38
N ASP A 10 1.85 19.58 7.40
CA ASP A 10 3.00 20.48 7.50
C ASP A 10 4.30 19.78 7.96
N ALA A 11 4.41 18.45 7.79
CA ALA A 11 5.62 17.71 8.10
C ALA A 11 6.66 17.76 6.96
N ILE A 12 6.21 17.92 5.72
CA ILE A 12 7.07 18.01 4.53
C ILE A 12 6.54 19.14 3.65
N SER A 13 7.42 19.94 3.05
CA SER A 13 6.98 20.97 2.11
C SER A 13 6.41 20.32 0.84
N PHE A 14 5.52 21.03 0.11
CA PHE A 14 5.01 20.51 -1.18
C PHE A 14 6.15 20.21 -2.17
N ALA A 15 7.15 21.10 -2.25
CA ALA A 15 8.29 20.94 -3.15
C ALA A 15 9.11 19.68 -2.80
N ASP A 16 9.37 19.44 -1.50
CA ASP A 16 10.06 18.23 -1.05
C ASP A 16 9.20 16.98 -1.25
N GLY A 17 7.89 17.07 -1.04
CA GLY A 17 6.94 15.99 -1.32
C GLY A 17 7.00 15.55 -2.78
N VAL A 18 7.03 16.49 -3.72
CA VAL A 18 7.19 16.21 -5.16
C VAL A 18 8.57 15.60 -5.45
N LYS A 19 9.65 16.17 -4.88
CA LYS A 19 11.02 15.66 -5.05
C LYS A 19 11.14 14.21 -4.58
N ILE A 20 10.65 13.90 -3.39
CA ILE A 20 10.69 12.55 -2.81
C ILE A 20 9.85 11.59 -3.64
N THR A 21 8.60 11.95 -3.97
CA THR A 21 7.70 11.04 -4.71
C THR A 21 8.18 10.75 -6.12
N LYS A 22 8.82 11.73 -6.79
CA LYS A 22 9.52 11.51 -8.07
C LYS A 22 10.64 10.47 -7.91
N ALA A 23 11.58 10.70 -7.00
CA ALA A 23 12.70 9.79 -6.79
C ALA A 23 12.24 8.38 -6.39
N ARG A 24 11.23 8.29 -5.51
CA ARG A 24 10.58 7.03 -5.14
C ARG A 24 10.00 6.32 -6.37
N GLY A 25 9.27 7.04 -7.22
CA GLY A 25 8.67 6.48 -8.44
C GLY A 25 9.72 5.95 -9.41
N GLU A 26 10.76 6.74 -9.68
CA GLU A 26 11.87 6.36 -10.56
C GLU A 26 12.62 5.13 -10.03
N ALA A 27 12.94 5.10 -8.73
CA ALA A 27 13.63 3.98 -8.11
C ALA A 27 12.80 2.69 -8.10
N MET A 28 11.50 2.78 -7.79
CA MET A 28 10.61 1.61 -7.83
C MET A 28 10.37 1.11 -9.25
N GLN A 29 10.31 2.01 -10.24
CA GLN A 29 10.24 1.62 -11.65
C GLN A 29 11.50 0.89 -12.08
N ALA A 30 12.68 1.40 -11.74
CA ALA A 30 13.95 0.73 -12.06
C ALA A 30 14.06 -0.67 -11.42
N ALA A 31 13.57 -0.83 -10.18
CA ALA A 31 13.50 -2.13 -9.53
C ALA A 31 12.54 -3.10 -10.25
N ALA A 32 11.39 -2.58 -10.71
CA ALA A 32 10.41 -3.37 -11.47
C ALA A 32 10.92 -3.76 -12.87
N ASP A 33 11.68 -2.89 -13.55
CA ASP A 33 12.25 -3.18 -14.86
C ASP A 33 13.34 -4.26 -14.81
N ALA A 34 13.96 -4.46 -13.63
CA ALA A 34 15.03 -5.43 -13.43
C ALA A 34 14.52 -6.88 -13.26
N VAL A 35 13.26 -7.07 -12.82
CA VAL A 35 12.69 -8.38 -12.53
C VAL A 35 11.21 -8.42 -12.93
N ASP A 36 10.81 -9.42 -13.72
CA ASP A 36 9.43 -9.59 -14.14
C ASP A 36 8.51 -9.92 -12.94
N THR A 37 7.77 -8.91 -12.51
CA THR A 37 6.96 -8.93 -11.30
C THR A 37 5.62 -8.23 -11.51
N GLY A 38 4.66 -8.45 -10.62
CA GLY A 38 3.36 -7.79 -10.71
C GLY A 38 2.54 -7.90 -9.45
N MET A 39 1.27 -7.49 -9.58
CA MET A 39 0.29 -7.53 -8.49
C MET A 39 -1.08 -8.02 -8.97
N VAL A 40 -1.80 -8.69 -8.09
CA VAL A 40 -3.15 -9.21 -8.32
C VAL A 40 -4.05 -8.86 -7.15
N SER A 41 -5.21 -8.26 -7.43
CA SER A 41 -6.28 -8.12 -6.43
C SER A 41 -7.04 -9.44 -6.29
N VAL A 42 -7.17 -9.94 -5.07
CA VAL A 42 -7.89 -11.16 -4.69
C VAL A 42 -9.15 -10.76 -3.91
N ILE A 43 -10.31 -11.07 -4.49
CA ILE A 43 -11.61 -10.61 -3.99
C ILE A 43 -12.43 -11.80 -3.52
N GLY A 44 -13.08 -11.65 -2.36
CA GLY A 44 -14.01 -12.63 -1.78
C GLY A 44 -13.36 -13.66 -0.86
N LEU A 45 -12.08 -13.50 -0.51
CA LEU A 45 -11.38 -14.31 0.48
C LEU A 45 -11.03 -13.50 1.71
N GLY A 46 -10.98 -14.15 2.88
CA GLY A 46 -10.40 -13.56 4.10
C GLY A 46 -8.87 -13.68 4.11
N LYS A 47 -8.20 -12.85 4.92
CA LYS A 47 -6.72 -12.74 4.97
C LYS A 47 -6.00 -14.09 5.08
N ASP A 48 -6.46 -14.99 5.93
CA ASP A 48 -5.79 -16.28 6.19
C ASP A 48 -5.84 -17.19 4.94
N LYS A 49 -6.96 -17.15 4.21
CA LYS A 49 -7.09 -17.86 2.93
C LYS A 49 -6.23 -17.24 1.84
N VAL A 50 -6.09 -15.91 1.82
CA VAL A 50 -5.18 -15.24 0.87
C VAL A 50 -3.72 -15.56 1.18
N ALA A 51 -3.35 -15.63 2.45
CA ALA A 51 -2.01 -16.04 2.88
C ALA A 51 -1.70 -17.48 2.43
N ALA A 52 -2.60 -18.43 2.70
CA ALA A 52 -2.45 -19.82 2.24
C ALA A 52 -2.43 -19.94 0.71
N LEU A 53 -3.17 -19.08 0.00
CA LEU A 53 -3.11 -19.00 -1.47
C LEU A 53 -1.74 -18.50 -1.95
N CYS A 54 -1.15 -17.50 -1.29
CA CYS A 54 0.19 -17.01 -1.62
C CYS A 54 1.27 -18.08 -1.36
N GLU A 55 1.16 -18.80 -0.25
CA GLU A 55 2.05 -19.91 0.11
C GLU A 55 2.00 -20.99 -0.97
N MET A 56 0.80 -21.51 -1.29
CA MET A 56 0.63 -22.53 -2.32
C MET A 56 1.07 -22.05 -3.70
N ALA A 57 0.80 -20.80 -4.06
CA ALA A 57 1.24 -20.23 -5.32
C ALA A 57 2.78 -20.10 -5.38
N SER A 58 3.42 -19.74 -4.27
CA SER A 58 4.87 -19.67 -4.18
C SER A 58 5.50 -21.06 -4.32
N GLU A 59 4.97 -22.06 -3.62
CA GLU A 59 5.43 -23.45 -3.70
C GLU A 59 5.31 -24.03 -5.12
N GLN A 60 4.17 -23.80 -5.79
CA GLN A 60 3.93 -24.36 -7.13
C GLN A 60 4.65 -23.61 -8.26
N SER A 61 4.95 -22.33 -8.08
CA SER A 61 5.70 -21.55 -9.07
C SER A 61 7.21 -21.57 -8.85
N GLY A 62 7.66 -21.86 -7.62
CA GLY A 62 9.06 -21.74 -7.22
C GLY A 62 9.52 -20.30 -6.97
N GLU A 63 8.59 -19.33 -6.97
CA GLU A 63 8.87 -17.90 -6.90
C GLU A 63 8.04 -17.22 -5.82
N SER A 64 8.54 -16.13 -5.23
CA SER A 64 7.87 -15.49 -4.10
C SER A 64 6.65 -14.65 -4.50
N ILE A 65 5.57 -14.78 -3.73
CA ILE A 65 4.42 -13.87 -3.72
C ILE A 65 3.85 -13.73 -2.31
N GLN A 66 3.40 -12.52 -1.95
CA GLN A 66 2.83 -12.24 -0.64
C GLN A 66 1.73 -11.18 -0.70
N ILE A 67 0.99 -11.00 0.40
CA ILE A 67 0.03 -9.90 0.52
C ILE A 67 0.79 -8.57 0.66
N ALA A 68 0.54 -7.65 -0.26
CA ALA A 68 1.13 -6.32 -0.31
C ALA A 68 0.18 -5.21 0.16
N ASN A 69 -1.14 -5.39 0.00
CA ASN A 69 -2.12 -4.43 0.51
C ASN A 69 -3.25 -5.16 1.22
N PHE A 70 -3.39 -4.89 2.51
CA PHE A 70 -4.54 -5.27 3.31
C PHE A 70 -5.60 -4.17 3.16
N LEU A 71 -6.51 -4.29 2.19
CA LEU A 71 -7.46 -3.21 1.87
C LEU A 71 -8.71 -3.27 2.75
N CYS A 72 -9.41 -4.40 2.75
CA CYS A 72 -10.55 -4.65 3.64
C CYS A 72 -10.87 -6.14 3.63
N ASN A 73 -11.63 -6.61 4.62
CA ASN A 73 -12.12 -7.98 4.58
C ASN A 73 -12.82 -8.32 3.23
N GLY A 74 -12.35 -9.39 2.60
CA GLY A 74 -12.79 -9.80 1.26
C GLY A 74 -12.13 -9.06 0.09
N ASN A 75 -11.08 -8.26 0.29
CA ASN A 75 -10.30 -7.63 -0.78
C ASN A 75 -8.86 -7.36 -0.33
N TYR A 76 -7.91 -8.06 -0.95
CA TYR A 76 -6.47 -7.93 -0.67
C TYR A 76 -5.72 -7.83 -2.00
N ALA A 77 -4.59 -7.11 -2.03
CA ALA A 77 -3.69 -7.18 -3.17
C ALA A 77 -2.46 -8.01 -2.81
N VAL A 78 -2.13 -8.97 -3.67
CA VAL A 78 -0.92 -9.78 -3.58
C VAL A 78 0.09 -9.30 -4.62
N SER A 79 1.36 -9.49 -4.33
CA SER A 79 2.49 -8.90 -5.05
C SER A 79 3.66 -9.86 -5.04
N GLY A 80 4.30 -10.06 -6.20
CA GLY A 80 5.40 -11.00 -6.35
C GLY A 80 5.84 -11.19 -7.80
N ALA A 81 6.56 -12.27 -8.07
CA ALA A 81 6.96 -12.64 -9.44
C ALA A 81 5.73 -12.82 -10.34
N THR A 82 5.86 -12.50 -11.64
CA THR A 82 4.76 -12.62 -12.60
C THR A 82 4.21 -14.05 -12.66
N VAL A 83 5.08 -15.06 -12.66
CA VAL A 83 4.68 -16.48 -12.67
C VAL A 83 3.93 -16.90 -11.40
N ALA A 84 4.29 -16.34 -10.24
CA ALA A 84 3.58 -16.57 -8.98
C ALA A 84 2.22 -15.86 -8.96
N CYS A 85 2.14 -14.66 -9.55
CA CYS A 85 0.88 -13.93 -9.76
C CYS A 85 -0.09 -14.69 -10.68
N GLU A 86 0.42 -15.28 -11.76
CA GLU A 86 -0.35 -16.15 -12.66
C GLU A 86 -0.87 -17.38 -11.91
N LYS A 87 -0.01 -18.01 -11.10
CA LYS A 87 -0.38 -19.15 -10.26
C LYS A 87 -1.48 -18.80 -9.25
N VAL A 88 -1.43 -17.61 -8.64
CA VAL A 88 -2.53 -17.09 -7.82
C VAL A 88 -3.83 -17.03 -8.63
N GLY A 89 -3.79 -16.53 -9.86
CA GLY A 89 -4.96 -16.46 -10.75
C GLY A 89 -5.57 -17.84 -11.04
N GLU A 90 -4.73 -18.84 -11.26
CA GLU A 90 -5.13 -20.23 -11.51
C GLU A 90 -5.76 -20.90 -10.28
N LEU A 91 -5.18 -20.70 -9.09
CA LEU A 91 -5.57 -21.39 -7.85
C LEU A 91 -6.75 -20.73 -7.12
N ALA A 92 -6.87 -19.39 -7.21
CA ALA A 92 -7.75 -18.62 -6.34
C ALA A 92 -9.21 -19.08 -6.36
N LYS A 93 -9.77 -19.32 -7.55
CA LYS A 93 -11.18 -19.71 -7.70
C LYS A 93 -11.41 -21.22 -7.54
N PRO A 94 -10.65 -22.12 -8.22
CA PRO A 94 -10.87 -23.56 -8.11
C PRO A 94 -10.61 -24.09 -6.69
N GLU A 95 -9.51 -23.70 -6.07
CA GLU A 95 -9.06 -24.27 -4.78
C GLU A 95 -9.59 -23.47 -3.59
N PHE A 96 -9.43 -22.14 -3.62
CA PHE A 96 -9.73 -21.29 -2.46
C PHE A 96 -11.15 -20.69 -2.48
N LYS A 97 -11.87 -20.84 -3.59
CA LYS A 97 -13.22 -20.28 -3.82
C LYS A 97 -13.27 -18.75 -3.78
N ALA A 98 -12.21 -18.09 -4.25
CA ALA A 98 -12.23 -16.64 -4.46
C ALA A 98 -13.37 -16.27 -5.42
N ARG A 99 -13.97 -15.10 -5.19
CA ARG A 99 -14.99 -14.56 -6.09
C ARG A 99 -14.37 -14.17 -7.43
N MET A 100 -13.23 -13.49 -7.38
CA MET A 100 -12.54 -12.96 -8.55
C MET A 100 -11.08 -12.63 -8.21
N THR A 101 -10.22 -12.72 -9.22
CA THR A 101 -8.88 -12.13 -9.22
C THR A 101 -8.78 -11.11 -10.35
N VAL A 102 -8.05 -10.02 -10.13
CA VAL A 102 -7.83 -8.95 -11.12
C VAL A 102 -6.35 -8.60 -11.16
N LYS A 103 -5.69 -8.78 -12.31
CA LYS A 103 -4.32 -8.30 -12.51
C LYS A 103 -4.32 -6.77 -12.47
N LEU A 104 -3.46 -6.18 -11.64
CA LEU A 104 -3.37 -4.74 -11.48
C LEU A 104 -2.46 -4.15 -12.55
N ALA A 105 -2.85 -2.99 -13.10
CA ALA A 105 -2.04 -2.23 -14.05
C ALA A 105 -0.96 -1.42 -13.29
N VAL A 106 0.05 -2.13 -12.79
CA VAL A 106 1.18 -1.58 -12.04
C VAL A 106 2.49 -2.06 -12.65
N ALA A 107 3.57 -1.33 -12.40
CA ALA A 107 4.87 -1.61 -13.00
C ALA A 107 5.55 -2.88 -12.44
N GLY A 108 5.35 -3.20 -11.15
CA GLY A 108 6.00 -4.37 -10.54
C GLY A 108 5.46 -4.72 -9.15
N ALA A 109 6.17 -5.60 -8.46
CA ALA A 109 5.79 -6.12 -7.14
C ALA A 109 6.03 -5.14 -5.98
N PHE A 110 5.24 -4.07 -5.93
CA PHE A 110 5.32 -3.07 -4.86
C PHE A 110 5.02 -3.66 -3.48
N HIS A 111 5.60 -3.06 -2.43
CA HIS A 111 5.38 -3.46 -1.03
C HIS A 111 5.88 -4.89 -0.72
N THR A 112 6.98 -5.28 -1.37
CA THR A 112 7.68 -6.55 -1.17
C THR A 112 9.19 -6.36 -1.25
N ASP A 113 9.95 -7.40 -0.92
CA ASP A 113 11.42 -7.39 -1.00
C ASP A 113 11.96 -7.20 -2.42
N PHE A 114 11.14 -7.42 -3.47
CA PHE A 114 11.51 -7.05 -4.84
C PHE A 114 11.82 -5.55 -5.00
N MET A 115 11.29 -4.71 -4.10
CA MET A 115 11.55 -3.27 -4.07
C MET A 115 12.79 -2.87 -3.25
N SER A 116 13.52 -3.83 -2.67
CA SER A 116 14.74 -3.54 -1.89
C SER A 116 15.76 -2.67 -2.64
N PRO A 117 16.00 -2.83 -3.96
CA PRO A 117 16.91 -1.96 -4.71
C PRO A 117 16.49 -0.47 -4.72
N ALA A 118 15.21 -0.17 -4.51
CA ALA A 118 14.70 1.19 -4.49
C ALA A 118 14.92 1.91 -3.14
N VAL A 119 15.23 1.16 -2.07
CA VAL A 119 15.32 1.71 -0.70
C VAL A 119 16.45 2.73 -0.58
N SER A 120 17.66 2.39 -1.05
CA SER A 120 18.84 3.26 -0.90
C SER A 120 18.67 4.61 -1.60
N ALA A 121 18.12 4.61 -2.82
CA ALA A 121 17.83 5.83 -3.57
C ALA A 121 16.79 6.71 -2.84
N LEU A 122 15.78 6.10 -2.22
CA LEU A 122 14.79 6.83 -1.41
C LEU A 122 15.40 7.37 -0.11
N GLU A 123 16.23 6.58 0.58
CA GLU A 123 16.93 6.99 1.80
C GLU A 123 17.86 8.19 1.56
N GLU A 124 18.58 8.20 0.43
CA GLU A 124 19.43 9.32 0.05
C GLU A 124 18.63 10.63 -0.08
N VAL A 125 17.51 10.59 -0.81
CA VAL A 125 16.65 11.77 -0.99
C VAL A 125 16.00 12.19 0.33
N LEU A 126 15.52 11.24 1.14
CA LEU A 126 14.98 11.52 2.47
C LEU A 126 16.04 12.09 3.43
N GLY A 127 17.31 11.71 3.28
CA GLY A 127 18.43 12.25 4.03
C GLY A 127 18.60 13.76 3.82
N GLY A 128 18.36 14.23 2.60
CA GLY A 128 18.43 15.64 2.21
C GLY A 128 17.16 16.47 2.47
N VAL A 129 16.09 15.86 3.00
CA VAL A 129 14.83 16.57 3.32
C VAL A 129 14.68 16.73 4.82
N GLU A 130 14.33 17.94 5.24
CA GLU A 130 13.92 18.21 6.61
C GLU A 130 12.47 17.80 6.82
N ILE A 131 12.24 16.87 7.74
CA ILE A 131 10.89 16.47 8.15
C ILE A 131 10.60 17.21 9.46
N GLN A 132 9.51 17.96 9.48
CA GLN A 132 9.02 18.67 10.65
C GLN A 132 8.07 17.78 11.47
N LYS A 133 7.88 18.13 12.74
CA LYS A 133 6.81 17.53 13.54
C LYS A 133 5.46 17.92 12.91
N PRO A 134 4.62 16.96 12.50
CA PRO A 134 3.34 17.29 11.89
C PRO A 134 2.39 17.95 12.90
N ARG A 135 1.53 18.87 12.41
CA ARG A 135 0.46 19.49 13.21
C ARG A 135 -0.68 18.51 13.56
N ILE A 136 -0.83 17.45 12.76
CA ILE A 136 -1.76 16.34 12.98
C ILE A 136 -0.98 15.04 12.79
N PRO A 137 -0.97 14.11 13.77
CA PRO A 137 -0.30 12.82 13.62
C PRO A 137 -0.72 12.11 12.33
N VAL A 138 0.24 11.55 11.59
CA VAL A 138 -0.03 10.83 10.34
C VAL A 138 0.05 9.33 10.60
N ILE A 139 -0.94 8.57 10.15
CA ILE A 139 -0.95 7.11 10.29
C ILE A 139 -0.05 6.51 9.20
N SER A 140 0.95 5.74 9.62
CA SER A 140 1.87 5.05 8.70
C SER A 140 1.23 3.81 8.11
N ASN A 141 1.46 3.59 6.81
CA ASN A 141 1.05 2.35 6.15
C ASN A 141 1.78 1.10 6.66
N VAL A 142 2.94 1.26 7.30
CA VAL A 142 3.80 0.15 7.73
C VAL A 142 3.30 -0.52 9.00
N ASP A 143 2.86 0.26 9.97
CA ASP A 143 2.47 -0.24 11.30
C ASP A 143 1.05 0.14 11.74
N ALA A 144 0.32 0.88 10.88
CA ALA A 144 -1.02 1.40 11.15
C ALA A 144 -1.12 2.20 12.47
N LYS A 145 -0.06 2.90 12.85
CA LYS A 145 -0.03 3.80 14.02
C LYS A 145 0.14 5.24 13.61
N ALA A 146 -0.40 6.13 14.43
CA ALA A 146 -0.20 7.56 14.31
C ALA A 146 1.21 7.96 14.76
N HIS A 147 1.96 8.65 13.90
CA HIS A 147 3.32 9.10 14.17
C HIS A 147 3.41 10.63 14.15
N SER A 148 4.26 11.18 15.01
CA SER A 148 4.59 12.61 15.04
C SER A 148 6.07 12.89 15.26
N ASP A 149 6.88 11.85 15.51
CA ASP A 149 8.33 11.99 15.59
C ASP A 149 8.93 12.02 14.18
N PRO A 150 9.62 13.10 13.76
CA PRO A 150 10.18 13.20 12.42
C PRO A 150 11.18 12.09 12.08
N ALA A 151 11.96 11.62 13.05
CA ALA A 151 12.94 10.56 12.83
C ALA A 151 12.24 9.22 12.57
N ALA A 152 11.22 8.88 13.36
CA ALA A 152 10.37 7.71 13.11
C ALA A 152 9.68 7.79 11.74
N ILE A 153 9.09 8.93 11.38
CA ILE A 153 8.44 9.14 10.09
C ILE A 153 9.43 8.90 8.94
N LYS A 154 10.63 9.48 9.01
CA LYS A 154 11.66 9.30 7.97
C LYS A 154 11.99 7.82 7.75
N LYS A 155 12.20 7.07 8.83
CA LYS A 155 12.49 5.63 8.77
C LYS A 155 11.34 4.83 8.17
N LEU A 156 10.11 5.13 8.59
CA LEU A 156 8.91 4.44 8.10
C LEU A 156 8.68 4.68 6.60
N LEU A 157 8.92 5.89 6.10
CA LEU A 157 8.80 6.21 4.67
C LEU A 157 9.76 5.39 3.80
N ALA A 158 11.00 5.18 4.26
CA ALA A 158 11.95 4.30 3.58
C ALA A 158 11.51 2.83 3.62
N THR A 159 11.05 2.36 4.79
CA THR A 159 10.58 0.98 5.00
C THR A 159 9.29 0.65 4.23
N GLN A 160 8.46 1.66 3.96
CA GLN A 160 7.16 1.50 3.28
C GLN A 160 7.25 0.85 1.90
N VAL A 161 8.35 1.05 1.16
CA VAL A 161 8.47 0.53 -0.21
C VAL A 161 8.56 -0.99 -0.28
N THR A 162 9.07 -1.63 0.78
CA THR A 162 9.21 -3.09 0.90
C THR A 162 8.21 -3.72 1.87
N SER A 163 7.44 -2.92 2.60
CA SER A 163 6.49 -3.40 3.61
C SER A 163 5.05 -3.37 3.09
N PRO A 164 4.21 -4.35 3.47
CA PRO A 164 2.78 -4.34 3.17
C PRO A 164 2.09 -3.09 3.69
N VAL A 165 1.08 -2.62 2.96
CA VAL A 165 0.21 -1.52 3.38
C VAL A 165 -0.92 -2.05 4.25
N LEU A 166 -0.92 -1.65 5.51
CA LEU A 166 -1.90 -2.03 6.54
C LEU A 166 -3.13 -1.10 6.54
N TRP A 167 -3.78 -0.95 5.38
CA TRP A 167 -4.94 -0.06 5.23
C TRP A 167 -6.15 -0.54 6.05
N GLU A 168 -6.37 -1.84 6.13
CA GLU A 168 -7.44 -2.44 6.94
C GLU A 168 -7.32 -2.05 8.41
N ASN A 169 -6.13 -2.23 9.00
CA ASN A 169 -5.83 -1.80 10.36
C ASN A 169 -5.95 -0.28 10.54
N THR A 170 -5.54 0.49 9.53
CA THR A 170 -5.67 1.95 9.54
C THR A 170 -7.14 2.37 9.62
N MET A 171 -8.02 1.71 8.85
CA MET A 171 -9.46 2.00 8.88
C MET A 171 -10.10 1.57 10.21
N ASP A 172 -9.72 0.41 10.76
CA ASP A 172 -10.19 -0.02 12.08
C ASP A 172 -9.83 0.99 13.18
N LEU A 173 -8.59 1.50 13.16
CA LEU A 173 -8.14 2.55 14.08
C LEU A 173 -8.96 3.85 13.91
N MET A 174 -9.15 4.30 12.66
CA MET A 174 -9.88 5.54 12.38
C MET A 174 -11.36 5.44 12.79
N LEU A 175 -12.03 4.34 12.44
CA LEU A 175 -13.44 4.12 12.78
C LEU A 175 -13.66 3.99 14.29
N SER A 176 -12.77 3.26 14.99
CA SER A 176 -12.83 3.16 16.46
C SER A 176 -12.54 4.49 17.16
N SER A 177 -11.85 5.41 16.50
CA SER A 177 -11.61 6.78 16.99
C SER A 177 -12.80 7.72 16.76
N GLY A 178 -13.82 7.30 16.00
CA GLY A 178 -15.10 8.01 15.89
C GLY A 178 -15.09 9.27 15.02
N PHE A 179 -14.38 9.28 13.89
CA PHE A 179 -14.49 10.42 12.95
C PHE A 179 -15.90 10.51 12.35
N GLU A 180 -16.40 11.74 12.11
CA GLU A 180 -17.76 11.99 11.64
C GLU A 180 -17.88 12.07 10.10
N GLU A 181 -16.85 12.62 9.45
CA GLU A 181 -16.78 12.82 8.01
C GLU A 181 -15.34 12.63 7.51
N ALA A 182 -15.21 11.97 6.36
CA ALA A 182 -13.94 11.82 5.65
C ALA A 182 -13.91 12.68 4.38
N PHE A 183 -12.71 13.05 3.95
CA PHE A 183 -12.46 13.70 2.68
C PHE A 183 -11.43 12.89 1.89
N GLU A 184 -11.79 12.43 0.71
CA GLU A 184 -10.84 11.82 -0.24
C GLU A 184 -10.37 12.91 -1.20
N LEU A 185 -9.09 13.27 -1.10
CA LEU A 185 -8.49 14.32 -1.91
C LEU A 185 -7.71 13.70 -3.09
N GLY A 186 -8.02 14.13 -4.31
CA GLY A 186 -7.35 13.65 -5.53
C GLY A 186 -8.28 12.92 -6.50
N PRO A 187 -7.75 12.39 -7.61
CA PRO A 187 -8.56 11.82 -8.67
C PRO A 187 -9.21 10.49 -8.28
N GLY A 188 -10.48 10.33 -8.66
CA GLY A 188 -11.22 9.09 -8.43
C GLY A 188 -11.69 8.92 -6.99
N LYS A 189 -12.26 7.75 -6.68
CA LYS A 189 -13.03 7.52 -5.43
C LYS A 189 -12.74 6.17 -4.77
N VAL A 190 -11.51 5.68 -4.92
CA VAL A 190 -11.14 4.31 -4.55
C VAL A 190 -11.16 4.13 -3.03
N THR A 191 -10.56 5.06 -2.29
CA THR A 191 -10.47 4.96 -0.83
C THR A 191 -11.82 5.24 -0.17
N ALA A 192 -12.66 6.14 -0.71
CA ALA A 192 -14.05 6.29 -0.28
C ALA A 192 -14.86 5.00 -0.54
N GLY A 193 -14.63 4.33 -1.67
CA GLY A 193 -15.25 3.05 -1.99
C GLY A 193 -14.84 1.94 -1.00
N ILE A 194 -13.56 1.90 -0.63
CA ILE A 194 -13.04 0.97 0.38
C ILE A 194 -13.59 1.30 1.77
N LEU A 195 -13.64 2.57 2.18
CA LEU A 195 -14.22 2.97 3.47
C LEU A 195 -15.67 2.45 3.64
N ARG A 196 -16.48 2.53 2.58
CA ARG A 196 -17.86 2.00 2.60
C ARG A 196 -17.96 0.48 2.75
N ARG A 197 -16.86 -0.26 2.61
CA ARG A 197 -16.78 -1.70 2.91
C ARG A 197 -16.68 -1.97 4.40
N PHE A 198 -16.13 -1.03 5.18
CA PHE A 198 -16.07 -1.10 6.64
C PHE A 198 -17.36 -0.57 7.27
N ASP A 199 -17.84 0.58 6.78
CA ASP A 199 -19.07 1.20 7.25
C ASP A 199 -19.86 1.81 6.08
N LYS A 200 -21.02 1.22 5.77
CA LYS A 200 -21.89 1.69 4.68
C LYS A 200 -22.48 3.08 4.95
N SER A 201 -22.54 3.51 6.21
CA SER A 201 -23.06 4.81 6.63
C SER A 201 -22.00 5.91 6.64
N ALA A 202 -20.72 5.55 6.53
CA ALA A 202 -19.62 6.49 6.56
C ALA A 202 -19.78 7.58 5.49
N LYS A 203 -19.72 8.83 5.94
CA LYS A 203 -19.71 10.01 5.07
C LYS A 203 -18.31 10.22 4.53
N CYS A 204 -18.19 10.31 3.22
CA CYS A 204 -16.93 10.64 2.57
C CYS A 204 -17.20 11.54 1.37
N THR A 205 -16.64 12.75 1.42
CA THR A 205 -16.72 13.76 0.36
C THR A 205 -15.47 13.65 -0.51
N ASN A 206 -15.65 13.50 -1.82
CA ASN A 206 -14.55 13.45 -2.76
C ASN A 206 -14.23 14.86 -3.26
N VAL A 207 -12.96 15.24 -3.22
CA VAL A 207 -12.47 16.54 -3.66
C VAL A 207 -11.50 16.32 -4.80
N GLU A 208 -11.99 16.52 -6.02
CA GLU A 208 -11.18 16.49 -7.23
C GLU A 208 -10.42 17.82 -7.37
N VAL A 209 -9.15 17.73 -7.79
CA VAL A 209 -8.23 18.86 -7.96
C VAL A 209 -7.73 18.89 -9.40
#